data_AF-A0A381P7N8-F1
#
_entry.id   AF-A0A381P7N8-F1
#
_cell.length_a   1.000
_cell.length_b   1.000
_cell.length_c   1.000
_cell.angle_alpha   90.00
_cell.angle_beta   90.00
_cell.angle_gamma   90.00
#
_symmetry.space_group_name_H-M   'P 1'
#
loop_
_entity.id
_entity.type
_entity.pdbx_description
1 polymer ?
#
loop_
_entity_poly.entity_id
_entity_poly.type
_entity_poly.pdbx_seq_one_letter_code
_entity_poly.pdbx_strand_id
1 'polypeptide(L)' 'MDDLDVDAMLGRFRERAAAVRSRNMPPVAGEERQRFIEQAQLDFQDFAMVGDATATLEDGILTLRVDLRPEDQR' A
#
# COMPACT_ATOMS: atom_id res chain seq x y z
N MET A 1 1.92 -23.14 -15.82
CA MET A 1 2.37 -22.09 -14.89
C MET A 1 1.11 -21.34 -14.51
N ASP A 2 0.80 -21.23 -13.22
CA ASP A 2 -0.18 -20.24 -12.80
C ASP A 2 0.37 -18.88 -13.22
N ASP A 3 -0.35 -18.19 -14.09
CA ASP A 3 -0.01 -16.82 -14.47
C ASP A 3 -0.09 -15.94 -13.22
N LEU A 4 0.77 -14.92 -13.16
CA LEU A 4 0.76 -13.99 -12.03
C LEU A 4 -0.57 -13.21 -12.03
N ASP A 5 -1.42 -13.45 -11.03
CA ASP A 5 -2.63 -12.66 -10.82
C ASP A 5 -2.30 -11.30 -10.19
N VAL A 6 -2.05 -10.33 -11.06
CA VAL A 6 -1.70 -8.95 -10.71
C VAL A 6 -2.87 -8.23 -10.04
N ASP A 7 -4.11 -8.44 -10.48
CA ASP A 7 -5.27 -7.80 -9.89
C ASP A 7 -5.51 -8.27 -8.45
N ALA A 8 -5.38 -9.58 -8.20
CA ALA A 8 -5.42 -10.11 -6.84
C ALA A 8 -4.25 -9.59 -6.00
N MET A 9 -3.06 -9.39 -6.59
CA MET A 9 -1.94 -8.76 -5.89
C MET A 9 -2.27 -7.34 -5.44
N LEU A 10 -2.78 -6.49 -6.34
CA LEU A 10 -3.18 -5.12 -6.01
C LEU A 10 -4.29 -5.13 -4.94
N GLY A 11 -5.25 -6.05 -5.06
CA GLY A 11 -6.30 -6.28 -4.04
C GLY A 11 -5.73 -6.52 -2.65
N ARG A 12 -4.77 -7.44 -2.51
CA ARG A 12 -4.11 -7.72 -1.22
C ARG A 12 -3.39 -6.49 -0.65
N PHE A 13 -2.83 -5.61 -1.48
CA PHE A 13 -2.21 -4.37 -1.01
C PHE A 13 -3.25 -3.34 -0.53
N ARG A 14 -4.38 -3.21 -1.22
CA ARG A 14 -5.51 -2.37 -0.77
C ARG A 14 -6.05 -2.85 0.59
N GLU A 15 -6.20 -4.16 0.77
CA GLU A 15 -6.62 -4.76 2.04
C GLU A 15 -5.63 -4.46 3.17
N ARG A 16 -4.31 -4.57 2.91
CA ARG A 16 -3.29 -4.21 3.89
C ARG A 16 -3.32 -2.72 4.27
N ALA A 17 -3.52 -1.82 3.29
CA ALA A 17 -3.65 -0.39 3.56
C ALA A 17 -4.89 -0.09 4.44
N ALA A 18 -6.01 -0.79 4.20
CA ALA A 18 -7.19 -0.70 5.06
C ALA A 18 -6.92 -1.26 6.47
N ALA A 19 -6.22 -2.39 6.57
CA ALA A 19 -5.89 -3.03 7.84
C ALA A 19 -5.03 -2.12 8.73
N VAL A 20 -4.02 -1.44 8.18
CA VAL A 20 -3.15 -0.50 8.92
C VAL A 20 -3.98 0.63 9.55
N ARG A 21 -4.96 1.18 8.84
CA ARG A 21 -5.86 2.23 9.37
C ARG A 21 -6.79 1.73 10.48
N SER A 22 -7.18 0.45 10.42
CA SER A 22 -8.10 -0.16 11.37
C SER A 22 -7.44 -0.74 12.63
N ARG A 23 -6.10 -0.87 12.67
CA ARG A 23 -5.42 -1.53 13.79
C ARG A 23 -5.48 -0.68 15.05
N ASN A 24 -5.77 -1.32 16.17
CA ASN A 24 -5.65 -0.67 17.48
C ASN A 24 -4.18 -0.47 17.85
N MET A 25 -3.88 0.65 18.50
CA MET A 25 -2.57 0.93 19.06
C MET A 25 -2.27 -0.09 20.18
N PRO A 26 -1.12 -0.80 20.14
CA PRO A 26 -0.68 -1.62 21.26
C PRO A 26 -0.51 -0.77 22.53
N PRO A 27 -0.52 -1.38 23.73
CA PRO A 27 -0.32 -0.65 24.98
C PRO A 27 1.18 -0.27 25.16
N VAL A 28 1.67 0.64 24.32
CA VAL A 28 3.03 1.19 24.33
C VAL A 28 3.01 2.69 24.64
N ALA A 29 4.09 3.21 25.24
CA ALA A 29 4.19 4.59 25.70
C ALA A 29 5.48 5.28 25.22
N GLY A 30 5.53 6.60 25.36
CA GLY A 30 6.72 7.40 25.05
C GLY A 30 7.22 7.20 23.61
N GLU A 31 8.54 7.05 23.47
CA GLU A 31 9.22 6.90 22.17
C GLU A 31 8.78 5.67 21.37
N GLU A 32 8.42 4.57 22.05
CA GLU A 32 7.93 3.36 21.38
C GLU A 32 6.59 3.60 20.69
N ARG A 33 5.68 4.35 21.34
CA ARG A 33 4.40 4.74 20.74
C ARG A 33 4.62 5.59 19.49
N GLN A 34 5.55 6.53 19.53
CA GLN A 34 5.85 7.40 18.40
C GLN A 34 6.39 6.59 17.20
N ARG A 35 7.34 5.69 17.44
CA ARG A 35 7.87 4.79 16.40
C ARG A 35 6.79 3.91 15.78
N PHE A 36 5.84 3.42 16.56
CA PHE A 36 4.74 2.61 16.05
C PHE A 36 3.79 3.41 15.14
N ILE A 37 3.57 4.69 15.45
CA ILE A 37 2.78 5.61 14.61
C ILE A 37 3.51 5.88 13.29
N GLU A 38 4.79 6.23 13.35
CA GLU A 38 5.61 6.51 12.17
C GLU A 38 5.68 5.29 11.24
N GLN A 39 5.90 4.11 11.83
CA GLN A 39 5.86 2.87 11.06
C GLN A 39 4.49 2.62 10.43
N ALA A 40 3.38 2.87 11.16
CA ALA A 40 2.04 2.75 10.60
C ALA A 40 1.82 3.70 9.41
N GLN A 41 2.35 4.91 9.47
CA GLN A 41 2.20 5.90 8.41
C GLN A 41 2.95 5.46 7.14
N LEU A 42 4.19 4.98 7.30
CA LEU A 42 4.98 4.45 6.19
C LEU A 42 4.33 3.20 5.59
N ASP A 43 3.95 2.24 6.42
CA ASP A 43 3.25 1.02 5.97
C ASP A 43 1.97 1.36 5.20
N PHE A 44 1.19 2.30 5.73
CA PHE A 44 -0.03 2.75 5.09
C PHE A 44 0.25 3.38 3.71
N GLN A 45 1.21 4.30 3.65
CA GLN A 45 1.59 4.98 2.41
C GLN A 45 2.04 3.98 1.34
N ASP A 46 2.95 3.06 1.70
CA ASP A 46 3.51 2.08 0.77
C ASP A 46 2.43 1.11 0.26
N PHE A 47 1.57 0.61 1.14
CA PHE A 47 0.48 -0.27 0.72
C PHE A 47 -0.56 0.46 -0.13
N ALA A 48 -0.86 1.72 0.17
CA ALA A 48 -1.77 2.52 -0.61
C ALA A 48 -1.21 2.80 -2.01
N MET A 49 0.07 3.19 -2.12
CA MET A 49 0.72 3.45 -3.41
C MET A 49 0.69 2.21 -4.33
N VAL A 50 1.07 1.05 -3.80
CA VAL A 50 1.04 -0.19 -4.61
C VAL A 50 -0.39 -0.63 -4.91
N GLY A 51 -1.29 -0.55 -3.93
CA GLY A 51 -2.68 -0.97 -4.09
C GLY A 51 -3.49 -0.11 -5.06
N ASP A 52 -3.14 1.16 -5.23
CA ASP A 52 -3.80 2.11 -6.13
C ASP A 52 -3.12 2.21 -7.51
N ALA A 53 -2.00 1.51 -7.71
CA ALA A 53 -1.29 1.52 -8.98
C ALA A 53 -2.11 0.89 -10.11
N THR A 54 -1.98 1.45 -11.31
CA THR A 54 -2.37 0.78 -12.56
C THR A 54 -1.23 -0.13 -13.00
N ALA A 55 -1.55 -1.40 -13.29
CA ALA A 55 -0.54 -2.39 -13.64
C ALA A 55 -0.59 -2.80 -15.12
N THR A 56 0.58 -3.04 -15.70
CA THR A 56 0.73 -3.69 -17.01
C THR A 56 1.80 -4.78 -16.91
N LEU A 57 1.52 -5.98 -17.45
CA LEU A 57 2.46 -7.09 -17.50
C LEU A 57 2.73 -7.43 -18.97
N GLU A 58 3.92 -7.05 -19.45
CA GLU A 58 4.31 -7.19 -20.86
C GLU A 58 5.72 -7.79 -20.91
N ASP A 59 5.93 -8.81 -21.74
CA ASP A 59 7.22 -9.50 -21.91
C ASP A 59 7.88 -9.96 -20.58
N GLY A 60 7.05 -10.32 -19.59
CA GLY A 60 7.51 -10.72 -18.26
C GLY A 60 7.89 -9.57 -17.32
N ILE A 61 7.61 -8.32 -17.71
CA ILE A 61 7.89 -7.12 -16.94
C ILE A 61 6.57 -6.56 -16.39
N LEU A 62 6.46 -6.52 -15.06
CA LEU A 62 5.36 -5.84 -14.37
C LEU A 62 5.72 -4.36 -14.16
N THR A 63 4.97 -3.46 -14.78
CA THR A 63 5.04 -2.02 -14.53
C THR A 63 3.87 -1.59 -13.67
N LEU A 64 4.17 -0.90 -12.56
CA LEU A 64 3.17 -0.26 -11.70
C LEU A 64 3.26 1.26 -11.88
N ARG A 65 2.16 1.86 -12.35
CA ARG A 65 2.06 3.31 -12.52
C ARG A 65 1.17 3.88 -11.42
N VAL A 66 1.73 4.78 -10.63
CA VAL A 66 1.01 5.55 -9.61
C VAL A 66 0.91 6.99 -10.07
N ASP A 67 -0.31 7.54 -10.10
CA ASP A 67 -0.53 8.95 -10.42
C ASP A 67 -0.45 9.79 -9.14
N LEU A 68 0.61 10.60 -9.04
CA LEU A 68 0.84 11.47 -7.89
C LEU A 68 0.44 12.92 -8.15
N ARG A 69 -0.26 13.21 -9.26
CA ARG A 69 -0.78 14.55 -9.52
C ARG A 69 -1.80 14.94 -8.44
N PRO A 70 -1.89 16.23 -8.09
CA PRO A 70 -2.98 16.77 -7.26
C PRO A 70 -4.37 16.40 -7.81
N GLU A 71 -5.38 16.28 -6.95
CA GLU A 71 -6.72 15.81 -7.35
C GLU A 71 -7.37 16.70 -8.43
N ASP A 72 -7.11 18.01 -8.41
CA ASP A 72 -7.56 18.98 -9.40
C ASP A 72 -6.87 18.86 -10.77
N GLN A 73 -5.80 18.05 -10.84
CA GLN A 73 -4.96 17.85 -12.02
C GLN A 73 -4.99 16.40 -12.55
N ARG A 74 -5.77 15.52 -11.93
CA ARG A 74 -5.90 14.11 -12.34
C ARG A 74 -6.83 13.94 -13.53
#